data_AF-A0A0F2PR12-F1
#
_entry.id   AF-A0A0F2PR12-F1
#
_cell.length_a   1.000
_cell.length_b   1.000
_cell.length_c   1.000
_cell.angle_alpha   90.00
_cell.angle_beta   90.00
_cell.angle_gamma   90.00
#
_symmetry.space_group_name_H-M   'P 1'
#
loop_
_entity.id
_entity.type
_entity.pdbx_description
1 polymer ?
#
loop_
_entity_poly.entity_id
_entity_poly.type
_entity_poly.pdbx_seq_one_letter_code
_entity_poly.pdbx_strand_id
1 'polypeptide(L)'
;MNNKRILVGCISVGIFLFMMTGIISFGKISSIGNKTREINENLTPNLEYLGVLNGDVSGIPRLVSDLVLETNEQRMKDLESEIKLLLRKIDEDSKDYQIMITSYEEKELYNEFEKNWNIYLEKLPAIIEDGKANKFDSANKKIVAAYPFWKNANDKLAELITVNKNRIDEISSQALTLQQTIIVDILVAILIGNIVCFVYLIDILRKKE
;
A
#
# COMPACT_ATOMS: atom_id res chain seq x y z
N MET A 1 18.87 -18.04 -58.06
CA MET A 1 17.88 -16.98 -57.74
C MET A 1 16.95 -17.33 -56.56
N ASN A 2 16.65 -18.62 -56.27
CA ASN A 2 15.75 -19.02 -55.17
C ASN A 2 16.23 -18.67 -53.75
N ASN A 3 17.51 -18.83 -53.41
CA ASN A 3 17.98 -18.63 -52.02
C ASN A 3 17.84 -17.18 -51.53
N LYS A 4 18.00 -16.19 -52.42
CA LYS A 4 17.80 -14.77 -52.08
C LYS A 4 16.33 -14.46 -51.75
N ARG A 5 15.38 -15.10 -52.44
CA ARG A 5 13.94 -14.92 -52.18
C ARG A 5 13.51 -15.54 -50.84
N ILE A 6 14.09 -16.69 -50.47
CA ILE A 6 13.93 -17.30 -49.14
C ILE A 6 14.42 -16.39 -48.03
N LEU A 7 15.63 -15.88 -48.18
CA LEU A 7 16.23 -14.99 -47.19
C LEU A 7 15.38 -13.73 -46.98
N VAL A 8 14.94 -13.09 -48.07
CA VAL A 8 14.10 -11.88 -48.00
C VAL A 8 12.73 -12.17 -47.38
N GLY A 9 12.08 -13.29 -47.72
CA GLY A 9 10.79 -13.67 -47.13
C GLY A 9 10.88 -13.92 -45.61
N CYS A 10 11.87 -14.70 -45.18
CA CYS A 10 12.13 -14.96 -43.77
C CYS A 10 12.46 -13.68 -42.97
N ILE A 11 13.31 -12.82 -43.52
CA ILE A 11 13.65 -11.54 -42.90
C ILE A 11 12.41 -10.64 -42.79
N SER A 12 11.57 -10.59 -43.83
CA SER A 12 10.36 -9.75 -43.83
C SER A 12 9.35 -10.19 -42.78
N VAL A 13 9.13 -11.50 -42.63
CA VAL A 13 8.26 -12.05 -41.57
C VAL A 13 8.86 -11.78 -40.19
N GLY A 14 10.17 -11.96 -40.03
CA GLY A 14 10.87 -11.66 -38.78
C GLY A 14 10.74 -10.19 -38.36
N ILE A 15 10.94 -9.26 -39.30
CA ILE A 15 10.78 -7.82 -39.07
C ILE A 15 9.33 -7.50 -38.69
N PHE A 16 8.36 -8.07 -39.40
CA PHE A 16 6.94 -7.85 -39.11
C PHE A 16 6.57 -8.32 -37.70
N LEU A 17 6.98 -9.54 -37.33
CA LEU A 17 6.73 -10.09 -35.99
C LEU A 17 7.44 -9.25 -34.91
N PHE A 18 8.66 -8.78 -35.18
CA PHE A 18 9.41 -7.92 -34.26
C PHE A 18 8.73 -6.56 -34.03
N MET A 19 8.21 -5.92 -35.09
CA MET A 19 7.44 -4.69 -34.94
C MET A 19 6.17 -4.91 -34.13
N MET A 20 5.45 -6.00 -34.40
CA MET A 20 4.19 -6.31 -33.74
C MET A 20 4.40 -6.60 -32.24
N THR A 21 5.38 -7.42 -31.88
CA THR A 21 5.71 -7.67 -30.46
C THR A 21 6.27 -6.43 -29.78
N GLY A 22 7.03 -5.60 -30.49
CA GLY A 22 7.51 -4.31 -29.99
C GLY A 22 6.37 -3.40 -29.56
N ILE A 23 5.33 -3.25 -30.39
CA ILE A 23 4.15 -2.42 -30.07
C ILE A 23 3.40 -2.98 -28.85
N ILE A 24 3.14 -4.30 -28.82
CA ILE A 24 2.43 -4.95 -27.72
C ILE A 24 3.22 -4.81 -26.41
N SER A 25 4.53 -5.05 -26.48
CA SER A 25 5.43 -4.98 -25.33
C SER A 25 5.55 -3.56 -24.80
N PHE A 26 5.60 -2.55 -25.67
CA PHE A 26 5.61 -1.15 -25.27
C PHE A 26 4.36 -0.78 -24.47
N GLY A 27 3.17 -1.20 -24.91
CA GLY A 27 1.92 -0.97 -24.17
C GLY A 27 1.94 -1.61 -22.77
N LYS A 28 2.44 -2.85 -22.66
CA LYS A 28 2.56 -3.55 -21.37
C LYS A 28 3.60 -2.90 -20.45
N ILE A 29 4.76 -2.48 -20.99
CA ILE A 29 5.79 -1.74 -20.24
C ILE A 29 5.23 -0.41 -19.72
N SER A 30 4.46 0.31 -20.54
CA SER A 30 3.79 1.53 -20.10
C SER A 30 2.81 1.27 -18.95
N SER A 31 2.07 0.17 -19.00
CA SER A 31 1.15 -0.24 -17.92
C SER A 31 1.91 -0.58 -16.63
N ILE A 32 3.04 -1.30 -16.73
CA ILE A 32 3.95 -1.54 -15.59
C ILE A 32 4.42 -0.22 -15.01
N GLY A 33 4.88 0.73 -15.84
CA GLY A 33 5.32 2.04 -15.39
C GLY A 33 4.24 2.83 -14.65
N ASN A 34 2.98 2.77 -15.12
CA ASN A 34 1.85 3.41 -14.44
C ASN A 34 1.55 2.76 -13.08
N LYS A 35 1.62 1.43 -12.98
CA LYS A 35 1.45 0.69 -11.72
C LYS A 35 2.55 1.02 -10.71
N THR A 36 3.81 1.06 -11.15
CA THR A 36 4.94 1.48 -10.30
C THR A 36 4.77 2.93 -9.83
N ARG A 37 4.26 3.81 -10.69
CA ARG A 37 3.95 5.19 -10.32
C ARG A 37 2.85 5.25 -9.25
N GLU A 38 1.75 4.52 -9.43
CA GLU A 38 0.67 4.44 -8.43
C GLU A 38 1.19 3.96 -7.06
N ILE A 39 2.05 2.93 -7.04
CA ILE A 39 2.68 2.46 -5.81
C ILE A 39 3.51 3.58 -5.16
N ASN A 40 4.44 4.18 -5.91
CA ASN A 40 5.42 5.12 -5.35
C ASN A 40 4.83 6.49 -4.98
N GLU A 41 3.90 7.01 -5.78
CA GLU A 41 3.37 8.36 -5.62
C GLU A 41 2.12 8.41 -4.74
N ASN A 42 1.37 7.31 -4.63
CA ASN A 42 0.12 7.28 -3.86
C ASN A 42 0.17 6.27 -2.71
N LEU A 43 0.42 4.98 -2.99
CA LEU A 43 0.20 3.93 -1.99
C LEU A 43 1.28 3.87 -0.90
N THR A 44 2.54 4.06 -1.27
CA THR A 44 3.65 4.05 -0.31
C THR A 44 3.54 5.23 0.67
N PRO A 45 3.36 6.49 0.21
CA PRO A 45 3.12 7.60 1.13
C PRO A 45 1.91 7.37 2.03
N ASN A 46 0.77 6.90 1.50
CA ASN A 46 -0.42 6.59 2.31
C ASN A 46 -0.11 5.58 3.42
N LEU A 47 0.65 4.52 3.11
CA LEU A 47 1.05 3.50 4.06
C LEU A 47 2.01 4.06 5.14
N GLU A 48 2.91 4.98 4.77
CA GLU A 48 3.79 5.67 5.72
C GLU A 48 2.98 6.52 6.70
N TYR A 49 2.02 7.32 6.22
CA TYR A 49 1.12 8.11 7.07
C TYR A 49 0.35 7.24 8.05
N LEU A 50 -0.22 6.13 7.59
CA LEU A 50 -0.90 5.17 8.46
C LEU A 50 0.02 4.57 9.53
N GLY A 51 1.27 4.25 9.15
CA GLY A 51 2.27 3.72 10.07
C GLY A 51 2.61 4.72 11.19
N VAL A 52 2.81 5.99 10.82
CA VAL A 52 3.04 7.09 11.77
C VAL A 52 1.84 7.30 12.68
N LEU A 53 0.64 7.43 12.11
CA LEU A 53 -0.61 7.61 12.86
C LEU A 53 -0.84 6.47 13.86
N ASN A 54 -0.64 5.22 13.43
CA ASN A 54 -0.76 4.05 14.30
C ASN A 54 0.28 4.07 15.44
N GLY A 55 1.52 4.47 15.16
CA GLY A 55 2.56 4.65 16.18
C GLY A 55 2.19 5.69 17.23
N ASP A 56 1.66 6.83 16.80
CA ASP A 56 1.25 7.92 17.67
C ASP A 56 0.04 7.56 18.52
N VAL A 57 -1.00 6.99 17.92
CA VAL A 57 -2.19 6.46 18.62
C VAL A 57 -1.78 5.40 19.65
N SER A 58 -0.84 4.52 19.28
CA SER A 58 -0.28 3.52 20.19
C SER A 58 0.48 4.12 21.39
N GLY A 59 1.03 5.33 21.23
CA GLY A 59 1.81 6.01 22.26
C GLY A 59 0.98 6.63 23.39
N ILE A 60 -0.29 6.95 23.15
CA ILE A 60 -1.12 7.71 24.10
C ILE A 60 -1.34 6.96 25.43
N PRO A 61 -1.75 5.68 25.48
CA PRO A 61 -1.96 4.99 26.76
C PRO A 61 -0.70 4.92 27.62
N ARG A 62 0.49 4.84 27.01
CA ARG A 62 1.77 4.86 27.73
C ARG A 62 1.93 6.19 28.46
N LEU A 63 1.85 7.32 27.73
CA LEU A 63 1.99 8.65 28.32
C LEU A 63 0.94 8.94 29.40
N VAL A 64 -0.29 8.46 29.19
CA VAL A 64 -1.37 8.61 30.16
C VAL A 64 -1.09 7.80 31.44
N SER A 65 -0.56 6.59 31.29
CA SER A 65 -0.18 5.75 32.43
C SER A 65 1.00 6.37 33.19
N ASP A 66 1.99 6.90 32.48
CA ASP A 66 3.12 7.62 33.08
C ASP A 66 2.63 8.84 33.87
N LEU A 67 1.70 9.63 33.32
CA LEU A 67 1.12 10.79 34.00
C LEU A 67 0.35 10.38 35.26
N VAL A 68 -0.44 9.30 35.17
CA VAL A 68 -1.26 8.84 36.30
C VAL A 68 -0.41 8.34 37.47
N LEU A 69 0.78 7.79 37.22
CA LEU A 69 1.67 7.27 38.26
C LEU A 69 2.69 8.30 38.76
N GLU A 70 2.78 9.47 38.13
CA GLU A 70 3.72 10.52 38.51
C GLU A 70 3.24 11.33 39.72
N THR A 71 4.17 11.69 40.60
CA THR A 71 3.90 12.49 41.81
C THR A 71 4.63 13.83 41.81
N ASN A 72 5.65 13.98 40.97
CA ASN A 72 6.35 15.23 40.75
C ASN A 72 5.52 16.18 39.88
N GLU A 73 5.15 17.34 40.43
CA GLU A 73 4.31 18.32 39.75
C GLU A 73 4.87 18.85 38.42
N GLN A 74 6.19 19.04 38.34
CA GLN A 74 6.82 19.53 37.11
C GLN A 74 6.74 18.45 36.03
N ARG A 75 7.06 17.20 36.37
CA ARG A 75 7.01 16.07 35.44
C ARG A 75 5.57 15.78 34.97
N MET A 76 4.56 15.93 35.84
CA MET A 76 3.15 15.84 35.44
C MET A 76 2.78 16.89 34.39
N LYS A 77 3.24 18.14 34.55
CA LYS A 77 3.00 19.22 33.56
C LYS A 77 3.69 18.91 32.23
N ASP A 78 4.90 18.38 32.26
CA ASP A 78 5.64 18.00 31.06
C ASP A 78 4.89 16.88 30.31
N LEU A 79 4.48 15.81 31.01
CA LEU A 79 3.68 14.72 30.44
C LEU A 79 2.33 15.19 29.90
N GLU A 80 1.64 16.10 30.59
CA GLU A 80 0.39 16.70 30.10
C GLU A 80 0.63 17.47 28.79
N SER A 81 1.75 18.18 28.67
CA SER A 81 2.14 18.85 27.44
C SER A 81 2.47 17.86 26.32
N GLU A 82 3.22 16.79 26.61
CA GLU A 82 3.53 15.72 25.65
C GLU A 82 2.25 15.07 25.11
N ILE A 83 1.29 14.74 25.99
CA ILE A 83 -0.01 14.19 25.59
C ILE A 83 -0.75 15.16 24.67
N LYS A 84 -0.82 16.45 25.02
CA LYS A 84 -1.52 17.47 24.19
C LYS A 84 -0.88 17.64 22.82
N LEU A 85 0.45 17.61 22.75
CA LEU A 85 1.18 17.70 21.48
C LEU A 85 0.93 16.47 20.62
N LEU A 86 1.00 15.27 21.20
CA LEU A 86 0.75 14.03 20.48
C LEU A 86 -0.71 13.93 19.99
N LEU A 87 -1.69 14.33 20.82
CA LEU A 87 -3.10 14.38 20.40
C LEU A 87 -3.34 15.35 19.24
N ARG A 88 -2.66 16.49 19.22
CA ARG A 88 -2.74 17.43 18.09
C ARG A 88 -2.15 16.84 16.83
N LYS A 89 -0.99 16.19 16.93
CA LYS A 89 -0.35 15.51 15.81
C LYS A 89 -1.24 14.39 15.25
N ILE A 90 -1.87 13.59 16.12
CA ILE A 90 -2.84 12.56 15.71
C ILE A 90 -4.03 13.17 14.96
N ASP A 91 -4.58 14.30 15.44
CA ASP A 91 -5.70 14.97 14.77
C ASP A 91 -5.31 15.52 13.38
N GLU A 92 -4.11 16.09 13.25
CA GLU A 92 -3.54 16.57 11.99
C GLU A 92 -3.31 15.39 11.01
N ASP A 93 -2.56 14.37 11.44
CA ASP A 93 -2.24 13.18 10.63
C ASP A 93 -3.52 12.41 10.23
N SER A 94 -4.52 12.34 11.10
CA SER A 94 -5.81 11.69 10.81
C SER A 94 -6.58 12.42 9.70
N LYS A 95 -6.58 13.76 9.71
CA LYS A 95 -7.24 14.57 8.67
C LYS A 95 -6.52 14.47 7.34
N ASP A 96 -5.19 14.47 7.37
CA ASP A 96 -4.36 14.30 6.18
C ASP A 96 -4.56 12.90 5.58
N TYR A 97 -4.68 11.86 6.40
CA TYR A 97 -5.02 10.52 5.91
C TYR A 97 -6.46 10.46 5.33
N GLN A 98 -7.43 11.13 5.96
CA GLN A 98 -8.82 11.11 5.53
C GLN A 98 -9.01 11.55 4.06
N ILE A 99 -8.25 12.55 3.61
CA ILE A 99 -8.32 13.04 2.22
C ILE A 99 -7.66 12.08 1.21
N MET A 100 -6.85 11.13 1.68
CA MET A 100 -6.14 10.15 0.85
C MET A 100 -6.92 8.83 0.67
N ILE A 101 -8.04 8.66 1.38
CA ILE A 101 -8.90 7.47 1.27
C ILE A 101 -9.51 7.38 -0.12
N THR A 102 -9.30 6.24 -0.80
CA THR A 102 -9.79 6.04 -2.17
C THR A 102 -10.78 4.88 -2.32
N SER A 103 -10.81 3.94 -1.37
CA SER A 103 -11.71 2.78 -1.43
C SER A 103 -12.82 2.83 -0.37
N TYR A 104 -13.90 2.11 -0.65
CA TYR A 104 -15.01 1.94 0.31
C TYR A 104 -14.55 1.20 1.58
N GLU A 105 -13.72 0.18 1.43
CA GLU A 105 -13.19 -0.61 2.55
C GLU A 105 -12.34 0.25 3.49
N GLU A 106 -11.42 1.07 2.95
CA GLU A 106 -10.63 2.01 3.75
C GLU A 106 -11.52 3.01 4.48
N LYS A 107 -12.57 3.51 3.81
CA LYS A 107 -13.51 4.46 4.42
C LYS A 107 -14.24 3.86 5.62
N GLU A 108 -14.72 2.63 5.50
CA GLU A 108 -15.43 1.96 6.59
C GLU A 108 -14.50 1.74 7.79
N LEU A 109 -13.28 1.23 7.56
CA LEU A 109 -12.30 1.03 8.61
C LEU A 109 -11.88 2.35 9.28
N TYR A 110 -11.70 3.42 8.50
CA TYR A 110 -11.40 4.74 9.05
C TYR A 110 -12.53 5.28 9.92
N ASN A 111 -13.79 5.14 9.49
CA ASN A 111 -14.94 5.56 10.27
C ASN A 111 -15.03 4.79 11.61
N GLU A 112 -14.72 3.48 11.60
CA GLU A 112 -14.66 2.69 12.82
C GLU A 112 -13.52 3.11 13.75
N PHE A 113 -12.35 3.44 13.19
CA PHE A 113 -11.23 4.05 13.91
C PHE A 113 -11.68 5.35 14.58
N GLU A 114 -12.18 6.32 13.80
CA GLU A 114 -12.56 7.65 14.27
C GLU A 114 -13.62 7.57 15.38
N LYS A 115 -14.64 6.72 15.19
CA LYS A 115 -15.68 6.48 16.19
C LYS A 115 -15.10 6.01 17.52
N ASN A 116 -14.27 4.98 17.50
CA ASN A 116 -13.70 4.42 18.74
C ASN A 116 -12.68 5.40 19.37
N TRP A 117 -11.90 6.09 18.53
CA TRP A 117 -10.94 7.08 18.98
C TRP A 117 -11.61 8.24 19.71
N ASN A 118 -12.68 8.80 19.14
CA ASN A 118 -13.42 9.90 19.76
C ASN A 118 -14.02 9.49 21.12
N ILE A 119 -14.54 8.27 21.25
CA ILE A 119 -15.03 7.77 22.55
C ILE A 119 -13.89 7.63 23.57
N TYR A 120 -12.69 7.24 23.13
CA TYR A 120 -11.51 7.23 24.00
C TYR A 120 -11.12 8.65 24.44
N LEU A 121 -11.08 9.61 23.50
CA LEU A 121 -10.77 11.01 23.78
C LEU A 121 -11.74 11.65 24.78
N GLU A 122 -13.04 11.35 24.69
CA GLU A 122 -14.04 11.84 25.66
C GLU A 122 -13.75 11.39 27.11
N LYS A 123 -13.12 10.24 27.29
CA LYS A 123 -12.79 9.68 28.61
C LYS A 123 -11.47 10.20 29.17
N LEU A 124 -10.59 10.67 28.30
CA LEU A 124 -9.22 11.03 28.63
C LEU A 124 -9.10 12.16 29.68
N PRO A 125 -9.88 13.26 29.63
CA PRO A 125 -9.78 14.34 30.60
C PRO A 125 -9.98 13.88 32.04
N ALA A 126 -10.95 12.99 32.27
CA ALA A 126 -11.27 12.48 33.61
C ALA A 126 -10.19 11.54 34.17
N ILE A 127 -9.45 10.85 33.29
CA ILE A 127 -8.28 10.04 33.67
C ILE A 127 -7.14 10.97 34.11
N ILE A 128 -6.85 12.00 33.30
CA ILE A 128 -5.79 12.97 33.56
C ILE A 128 -6.07 13.75 34.85
N GLU A 129 -7.31 14.16 35.09
CA GLU A 129 -7.71 14.87 36.32
C GLU A 129 -7.45 14.03 37.57
N ASP A 130 -7.84 12.75 37.55
CA ASP A 130 -7.58 11.84 38.67
C ASP A 130 -6.09 11.58 38.88
N GLY A 131 -5.32 11.42 37.78
CA GLY A 131 -3.87 11.27 37.84
C GLY A 131 -3.21 12.46 38.54
N LYS A 132 -3.54 13.69 38.11
CA LYS A 132 -3.03 14.93 38.73
C LYS A 132 -3.43 15.11 40.19
N ALA A 133 -4.54 14.50 40.60
CA ALA A 133 -5.01 14.51 41.98
C ALA A 133 -4.47 13.33 42.81
N ASN A 134 -3.54 12.53 42.29
CA ASN A 134 -3.00 11.30 42.90
C ASN A 134 -4.10 10.29 43.30
N LYS A 135 -5.23 10.27 42.58
CA LYS A 135 -6.35 9.34 42.82
C LYS A 135 -6.14 8.05 42.02
N PHE A 136 -5.04 7.35 42.27
CA PHE A 136 -4.55 6.23 41.44
C PHE A 136 -5.61 5.15 41.18
N ASP A 137 -6.33 4.70 42.21
CA ASP A 137 -7.38 3.67 42.06
C ASP A 137 -8.54 4.12 41.15
N SER A 138 -8.92 5.40 41.24
CA SER A 138 -9.98 5.97 40.42
C SER A 138 -9.52 6.17 38.98
N ALA A 139 -8.29 6.68 38.78
CA ALA A 139 -7.67 6.81 37.47
C ALA A 139 -7.57 5.45 36.77
N ASN A 140 -7.08 4.42 37.46
CA ASN A 140 -6.93 3.08 36.91
C ASN A 140 -8.27 2.48 36.47
N LYS A 141 -9.33 2.62 37.27
CA LYS A 141 -10.68 2.17 36.87
C LYS A 141 -11.15 2.87 35.59
N LYS A 142 -10.86 4.16 35.44
CA LYS A 142 -11.19 4.92 34.22
C LYS A 142 -10.35 4.48 33.02
N ILE A 143 -9.05 4.20 33.21
CA ILE A 143 -8.17 3.63 32.17
C ILE A 143 -8.74 2.30 31.67
N VAL A 144 -9.06 1.37 32.58
CA VAL A 144 -9.63 0.06 32.24
C VAL A 144 -10.94 0.21 31.45
N ALA A 145 -11.79 1.17 31.81
CA ALA A 145 -13.04 1.44 31.09
C ALA A 145 -12.84 2.11 29.72
N ALA A 146 -11.75 2.87 29.52
CA ALA A 146 -11.42 3.52 28.26
C ALA A 146 -10.65 2.62 27.29
N TYR A 147 -9.89 1.65 27.82
CA TYR A 147 -8.97 0.81 27.06
C TYR A 147 -9.60 0.07 25.86
N PRO A 148 -10.81 -0.53 25.94
CA PRO A 148 -11.41 -1.20 24.79
C PRO A 148 -11.62 -0.30 23.58
N PHE A 149 -11.91 0.99 23.80
CA PHE A 149 -12.11 1.97 22.71
C PHE A 149 -10.79 2.32 22.05
N TRP A 150 -9.74 2.58 22.83
CA TRP A 150 -8.39 2.74 22.28
C TRP A 150 -7.96 1.51 21.49
N LYS A 151 -8.15 0.31 22.05
CA LYS A 151 -7.75 -0.94 21.42
C LYS A 151 -8.45 -1.13 20.07
N ASN A 152 -9.76 -0.96 20.04
CA ASN A 152 -10.52 -1.07 18.80
C ASN A 152 -10.07 -0.02 17.76
N ALA A 153 -9.82 1.22 18.16
CA ALA A 153 -9.28 2.24 17.25
C ALA A 153 -7.93 1.82 16.67
N ASN A 154 -7.01 1.36 17.53
CA ASN A 154 -5.68 0.91 17.11
C ASN A 154 -5.73 -0.33 16.20
N ASP A 155 -6.61 -1.29 16.50
CA ASP A 155 -6.82 -2.47 15.65
C ASP A 155 -7.31 -2.06 14.25
N LYS A 156 -8.18 -1.05 14.14
CA LYS A 156 -8.67 -0.55 12.84
C LYS A 156 -7.59 0.15 12.02
N LEU A 157 -6.66 0.86 12.68
CA LEU A 157 -5.46 1.37 11.99
C LEU A 157 -4.56 0.22 11.50
N ALA A 158 -4.39 -0.84 12.29
CA ALA A 158 -3.64 -2.02 11.84
C ALA A 158 -4.31 -2.76 10.67
N GLU A 159 -5.65 -2.84 10.67
CA GLU A 159 -6.42 -3.36 9.54
C GLU A 159 -6.25 -2.47 8.29
N LEU A 160 -6.30 -1.15 8.42
CA LEU A 160 -6.05 -0.19 7.33
C LEU A 160 -4.65 -0.35 6.71
N ILE A 161 -3.63 -0.50 7.55
CA ILE A 161 -2.24 -0.80 7.11
C ILE A 161 -2.21 -2.09 6.31
N THR A 162 -2.93 -3.12 6.77
CA THR A 162 -2.98 -4.43 6.10
C THR A 162 -3.67 -4.34 4.74
N VAL A 163 -4.82 -3.66 4.66
CA VAL A 163 -5.54 -3.45 3.39
C VAL A 163 -4.68 -2.70 2.38
N ASN A 164 -4.03 -1.60 2.80
CA ASN A 164 -3.15 -0.83 1.94
C ASN A 164 -1.93 -1.64 1.47
N LYS A 165 -1.33 -2.43 2.36
CA LYS A 165 -0.24 -3.33 2.00
C LYS A 165 -0.68 -4.39 0.98
N ASN A 166 -1.82 -5.03 1.21
CA ASN A 166 -2.36 -6.04 0.28
C ASN A 166 -2.61 -5.46 -1.11
N ARG A 167 -3.08 -4.21 -1.19
CA ARG A 167 -3.26 -3.50 -2.48
C ARG A 167 -1.94 -3.27 -3.21
N ILE A 168 -0.86 -2.90 -2.50
CA ILE A 168 0.49 -2.77 -3.08
C ILE A 168 0.96 -4.13 -3.62
N ASP A 169 0.79 -5.20 -2.84
CA ASP A 169 1.18 -6.56 -3.22
C ASP A 169 0.40 -7.05 -4.45
N GLU A 170 -0.90 -6.73 -4.53
CA GLU A 170 -1.73 -7.05 -5.69
C GLU A 170 -1.27 -6.32 -6.95
N ILE A 171 -1.05 -4.99 -6.87
CA ILE A 171 -0.59 -4.20 -8.02
C ILE A 171 0.80 -4.64 -8.48
N SER A 172 1.68 -5.00 -7.53
CA SER A 172 3.00 -5.56 -7.81
C SER A 172 2.89 -6.90 -8.54
N SER A 173 2.00 -7.78 -8.09
CA SER A 173 1.74 -9.08 -8.73
C SER A 173 1.17 -8.93 -10.15
N GLN A 174 0.30 -7.94 -10.36
CA GLN A 174 -0.21 -7.60 -11.70
C GLN A 174 0.91 -7.10 -12.61
N ALA A 175 1.84 -6.28 -12.11
CA ALA A 175 2.99 -5.81 -12.87
C ALA A 175 3.93 -6.97 -13.27
N LEU A 176 4.20 -7.91 -12.35
CA LEU A 176 4.97 -9.12 -12.63
C LEU A 176 4.29 -10.00 -13.69
N THR A 177 2.97 -10.16 -13.62
CA THR A 177 2.19 -10.91 -14.62
C THR A 177 2.30 -10.28 -16.01
N LEU A 178 2.23 -8.94 -16.09
CA LEU A 178 2.44 -8.22 -17.36
C LEU A 178 3.85 -8.48 -17.92
N GLN A 179 4.87 -8.44 -17.06
CA GLN A 179 6.25 -8.74 -17.44
C GLN A 179 6.41 -10.17 -17.98
N GLN A 180 5.84 -11.17 -17.29
CA GLN A 180 5.86 -12.57 -17.75
C GLN A 180 5.17 -12.71 -19.10
N THR A 181 4.04 -12.03 -19.29
CA THR A 181 3.30 -12.09 -20.56
C THR A 181 4.11 -11.46 -21.71
N ILE A 182 4.90 -10.41 -21.47
CA ILE A 182 5.82 -9.86 -22.48
C ILE A 182 6.82 -10.94 -22.94
N ILE A 183 7.42 -11.67 -21.99
CA ILE A 183 8.38 -12.73 -22.31
C ILE A 183 7.71 -13.84 -23.13
N VAL A 184 6.51 -14.27 -22.73
CA VAL A 184 5.75 -15.29 -23.45
C VAL A 184 5.41 -14.83 -24.87
N ASP A 185 4.95 -13.58 -25.06
CA ASP A 185 4.65 -13.03 -26.40
C ASP A 185 5.87 -13.07 -27.31
N ILE A 186 7.05 -12.70 -26.78
CA ILE A 186 8.32 -12.72 -27.53
C ILE A 186 8.69 -14.15 -27.91
N LEU A 187 8.62 -15.10 -26.98
CA LEU A 187 8.93 -16.51 -27.25
C LEU A 187 7.99 -17.12 -28.28
N VAL A 188 6.68 -16.83 -28.19
CA VAL A 188 5.68 -17.27 -29.16
C VAL A 188 5.95 -16.67 -30.53
N ALA A 189 6.29 -15.38 -30.63
CA ALA A 189 6.63 -14.76 -31.90
C ALA A 189 7.88 -15.37 -32.55
N ILE A 190 8.93 -15.67 -31.76
CA ILE A 190 10.13 -16.36 -32.24
C ILE A 190 9.77 -17.75 -32.77
N LEU A 191 8.95 -18.52 -32.03
CA LEU A 191 8.52 -19.85 -32.44
C LEU A 191 7.73 -19.81 -33.76
N ILE A 192 6.76 -18.90 -33.87
CA ILE A 192 5.97 -18.70 -35.10
C ILE A 192 6.87 -18.33 -36.27
N GLY A 193 7.81 -17.40 -36.08
CA GLY A 193 8.76 -17.00 -37.12
C GLY A 193 9.59 -18.18 -37.64
N ASN A 194 10.08 -19.03 -36.73
CA ASN A 194 10.83 -20.23 -37.10
C ASN A 194 9.97 -21.25 -37.87
N ILE A 195 8.73 -21.49 -37.43
CA ILE A 195 7.79 -22.40 -38.11
C ILE A 195 7.49 -21.89 -39.53
N VAL A 196 7.19 -20.60 -39.68
CA VAL A 196 6.90 -19.99 -41.00
C VAL A 196 8.10 -20.11 -41.93
N CYS A 197 9.30 -19.83 -41.45
CA CYS A 197 10.52 -20.00 -42.24
C CYS A 197 10.77 -21.44 -42.66
N PHE A 198 10.55 -22.40 -41.75
CA PHE A 198 10.73 -23.82 -42.03
C PHE A 198 9.73 -24.32 -43.10
N VAL A 199 8.46 -23.95 -42.98
CA VAL A 199 7.41 -24.29 -43.97
C VAL A 199 7.73 -23.67 -45.33
N TYR A 200 8.13 -22.40 -45.37
CA TYR A 200 8.50 -21.71 -46.60
C TYR A 200 9.69 -22.39 -47.30
N LEU A 201 10.66 -22.90 -46.53
CA LEU A 201 11.80 -23.64 -47.05
C LEU A 201 11.37 -24.99 -47.66
N ILE A 202 10.49 -25.74 -46.99
CA ILE A 202 9.95 -27.01 -47.52
C ILE A 202 9.18 -26.80 -48.84
N ASP A 203 8.30 -25.79 -48.91
CA ASP A 203 7.49 -25.53 -50.11
C ASP A 203 8.37 -25.26 -51.35
N ILE A 204 9.47 -24.53 -51.17
CA ILE A 204 10.39 -24.24 -52.26
C ILE A 204 11.23 -25.44 -52.66
N LEU A 205 11.64 -26.29 -51.70
CA LEU A 205 12.35 -27.53 -52.03
C LEU A 205 11.48 -28.47 -52.87
N ARG A 206 10.19 -28.61 -52.54
CA ARG A 206 9.23 -29.41 -53.34
C ARG A 206 9.00 -28.87 -54.75
N LYS A 207 9.01 -27.54 -54.94
CA LYS A 207 8.86 -26.92 -56.27
C LYS A 207 10.10 -27.06 -57.17
N LYS A 208 11.20 -27.61 -56.64
CA LYS A 208 12.45 -27.79 -57.37
C LYS A 208 12.66 -29.22 -57.87
N GLU A 209 11.87 -30.18 -57.37
CA GLU A 209 11.70 -31.54 -57.90
C GLU A 209 10.65 -31.55 -59.01
#